data_AF-A0A957A9N0-F1
#
_entry.id   AF-A0A957A9N0-F1
#
_cell.length_a   1.000
_cell.length_b   1.000
_cell.length_c   1.000
_cell.angle_alpha   90.00
_cell.angle_beta   90.00
_cell.angle_gamma   90.00
#
_symmetry.space_group_name_H-M   'P 1'
#
loop_
_entity.id
_entity.type
_entity.pdbx_description
1 polymer ?
#
loop_
_entity_poly.entity_id
_entity_poly.type
_entity_poly.pdbx_seq_one_letter_code
_entity_poly.pdbx_strand_id
1 'polypeptide(L)' 'MSQTYRLGVLDGDGIGPEIVPVAVRVATGALERAGAGVEWLPLPVGLAAIESHGAALPASTLRALETLDGWVLGPHDNMS' A
#
# COMPACT_ATOMS: atom_id res chain seq x y z
N MET A 1 15.96 -18.19 10.15
CA MET A 1 15.53 -17.59 8.87
C MET A 1 15.01 -16.20 9.14
N SER A 2 15.31 -15.24 8.28
CA SER A 2 14.78 -13.87 8.39
C SER A 2 13.27 -13.90 8.12
N GLN A 3 12.45 -13.28 8.99
CA GLN A 3 11.01 -13.15 8.75
C GLN A 3 10.77 -12.26 7.53
N THR A 4 9.86 -12.68 6.65
CA THR A 4 9.42 -11.87 5.50
C THR A 4 7.98 -11.44 5.72
N TYR A 5 7.74 -10.13 5.69
CA TYR A 5 6.40 -9.54 5.81
C TYR A 5 5.77 -9.35 4.44
N ARG A 6 4.45 -9.53 4.34
CA ARG A 6 3.65 -9.23 3.15
C ARG A 6 2.87 -7.96 3.43
N LEU A 7 3.27 -6.85 2.81
CA LEU A 7 2.73 -5.53 3.11
C LEU A 7 2.04 -4.92 1.89
N GLY A 8 0.87 -4.31 2.10
CA GLY A 8 0.14 -3.58 1.07
C GLY A 8 0.76 -2.20 0.79
N VAL A 9 0.71 -1.76 -0.46
CA VAL A 9 1.05 -0.39 -0.87
C VAL A 9 -0.15 0.21 -1.57
N LEU A 10 -0.71 1.25 -0.97
CA LEU A 10 -1.87 1.97 -1.48
C LEU A 10 -1.47 3.43 -1.67
N ASP A 11 -1.24 3.84 -2.92
CA ASP A 11 -0.70 5.17 -3.22
C ASP A 11 -1.64 6.29 -2.78
N GLY A 12 -2.96 6.06 -2.78
CA GLY A 12 -3.93 7.10 -2.43
C GLY A 12 -4.10 8.13 -3.55
N ASP A 13 -4.48 9.33 -3.15
CA ASP A 13 -4.82 10.48 -3.98
C ASP A 13 -3.87 11.66 -3.76
N GLY A 14 -4.01 12.69 -4.58
CA GLY A 14 -3.24 13.93 -4.47
C GLY A 14 -1.74 13.66 -4.58
N ILE A 15 -0.97 14.03 -3.54
CA ILE A 15 0.48 13.80 -3.48
C ILE A 15 0.86 12.34 -3.17
N GLY A 16 -0.11 11.47 -2.88
CA GLY A 16 0.11 10.08 -2.50
C GLY A 16 1.04 9.29 -3.44
N PRO A 17 0.76 9.27 -4.76
CA PRO A 17 1.63 8.64 -5.75
C PRO A 17 3.07 9.17 -5.80
N GLU A 18 3.34 10.37 -5.27
CA GLU A 18 4.67 10.95 -5.19
C GLU A 18 5.41 10.53 -3.92
N ILE A 19 4.69 10.49 -2.78
CA ILE A 19 5.31 10.28 -1.46
C ILE A 19 5.34 8.81 -1.01
N VAL A 20 4.35 7.99 -1.40
CA VAL A 20 4.24 6.59 -0.99
C VAL A 20 5.42 5.75 -1.52
N PRO A 21 5.86 5.88 -2.79
CA PRO A 21 7.04 5.15 -3.28
C PRO A 21 8.32 5.48 -2.51
N VAL A 22 8.44 6.71 -2.01
CA VAL A 22 9.58 7.13 -1.18
C VAL A 22 9.51 6.48 0.20
N ALA A 23 8.34 6.46 0.83
CA ALA A 23 8.12 5.80 2.12
C ALA A 23 8.41 4.29 2.02
N VAL A 24 7.91 3.62 0.98
CA VAL A 24 8.16 2.20 0.69
C VAL A 24 9.65 1.92 0.53
N ARG A 25 10.38 2.75 -0.21
CA ARG A 25 11.83 2.61 -0.39
C ARG A 25 12.60 2.73 0.91
N VAL A 26 12.26 3.71 1.75
CA VAL A 26 12.90 3.89 3.07
C VAL A 26 12.56 2.73 4.01
N ALA A 27 11.30 2.31 4.06
CA ALA A 27 10.86 1.17 4.87
C ALA A 27 11.56 -0.13 4.46
N THR A 28 11.72 -0.38 3.15
CA THR A 28 12.46 -1.54 2.63
C THR A 28 13.90 -1.54 3.15
N GLY A 29 14.63 -0.42 2.99
CA GLY A 29 16.02 -0.33 3.46
C GLY A 29 16.18 -0.37 4.99
N ALA A 30 15.13 -0.03 5.75
CA ALA A 30 15.10 -0.18 7.20
C ALA A 30 14.86 -1.63 7.62
N LEU A 31 13.92 -2.33 6.98
CA LEU A 31 13.63 -3.75 7.22
C LEU A 31 14.84 -4.63 6.91
N GLU A 32 15.51 -4.38 5.77
CA GLU A 32 16.76 -5.08 5.41
C GLU A 32 17.83 -4.93 6.50
N ARG A 33 18.02 -3.71 7.02
CA ARG A 33 18.97 -3.44 8.12
C ARG A 33 18.57 -4.08 9.44
N ALA A 34 17.27 -4.27 9.66
CA ALA A 34 16.73 -4.97 10.82
C ALA A 34 16.75 -6.51 10.66
N GLY A 35 17.23 -7.03 9.52
CA GLY A 35 17.27 -8.47 9.25
C GLY A 35 15.91 -9.07 8.90
N ALA A 36 14.98 -8.27 8.37
CA ALA A 36 13.67 -8.70 7.89
C ALA A 36 13.55 -8.48 6.36
N GLY A 37 12.80 -9.36 5.69
CA GLY A 37 12.39 -9.19 4.29
C GLY A 37 11.00 -8.56 4.18
N VAL A 38 10.68 -8.06 2.99
CA VAL A 38 9.34 -7.56 2.67
C VAL A 38 8.94 -7.87 1.23
N GLU A 39 7.71 -8.35 1.06
CA GLU A 39 6.99 -8.45 -0.21
C GLU A 39 5.95 -7.32 -0.23
N TRP A 40 6.08 -6.39 -1.19
CA TRP A 40 5.14 -5.31 -1.36
C TRP A 40 4.06 -5.68 -2.37
N LEU A 41 2.80 -5.55 -1.97
CA LEU A 41 1.63 -5.78 -2.81
C LEU A 41 0.94 -4.45 -3.15
N PRO A 42 1.06 -3.94 -4.38
CA PRO A 42 0.31 -2.76 -4.81
C PRO A 42 -1.19 -3.07 -4.82
N LEU A 43 -2.00 -2.19 -4.21
CA LEU A 43 -3.45 -2.33 -4.17
C LEU A 43 -4.14 -1.02 -4.57
N PRO A 44 -5.21 -1.09 -5.38
CA PRO A 44 -5.93 0.10 -5.83
C PRO A 44 -6.72 0.73 -4.69
N VAL A 45 -6.62 2.06 -4.56
CA VAL A 45 -7.48 2.89 -3.70
C VAL A 45 -7.68 4.26 -4.36
N GLY A 46 -8.70 5.00 -3.92
CA GLY A 46 -8.90 6.40 -4.32
C GLY A 46 -9.37 6.58 -5.76
N LEU A 47 -9.03 7.72 -6.35
CA LEU A 47 -9.45 8.15 -7.67
C LEU A 47 -8.98 7.17 -8.76
N ALA A 48 -7.74 6.71 -8.67
CA ALA A 48 -7.20 5.70 -9.59
C ALA A 48 -7.99 4.38 -9.52
N ALA A 49 -8.50 4.01 -8.33
CA ALA A 49 -9.37 2.84 -8.17
C ALA A 49 -10.79 3.08 -8.71
N ILE A 50 -11.33 4.28 -8.58
CA ILE A 50 -12.61 4.63 -9.23
C ILE A 50 -12.47 4.46 -10.75
N GLU A 51 -11.41 4.99 -11.35
CA GLU A 51 -11.18 4.91 -12.79
C GLU A 51 -11.01 3.46 -13.28
N SER A 52 -10.28 2.63 -12.53
CA SER A 52 -9.94 1.27 -12.96
C SER A 52 -10.92 0.18 -12.51
N HIS A 53 -11.64 0.39 -11.40
CA HIS A 53 -12.48 -0.62 -10.75
C HIS A 53 -13.91 -0.13 -10.46
N GLY A 54 -14.24 1.14 -10.74
CA GLY A 54 -15.56 1.71 -10.49
C GLY A 54 -15.87 1.99 -9.01
N ALA A 55 -14.88 1.89 -8.12
CA ALA A 55 -15.05 2.13 -6.69
C ALA A 55 -13.76 2.67 -6.06
N ALA A 56 -13.89 3.63 -5.13
CA ALA A 56 -12.75 4.21 -4.40
C ALA A 56 -12.02 3.18 -3.52
N LEU A 57 -12.76 2.19 -3.02
CA LEU A 57 -12.19 1.06 -2.28
C LEU A 57 -12.75 -0.25 -2.84
N PRO A 58 -12.09 -0.84 -3.85
CA PRO A 58 -12.54 -2.08 -4.46
C PRO A 58 -12.62 -3.22 -3.45
N ALA A 59 -13.61 -4.11 -3.60
CA ALA A 59 -13.72 -5.28 -2.75
C ALA A 59 -12.49 -6.22 -2.85
N SER A 60 -11.77 -6.18 -3.97
CA SER A 60 -10.49 -6.87 -4.14
C SER A 60 -9.40 -6.32 -3.20
N THR A 61 -9.33 -5.00 -3.03
CA THR A 61 -8.41 -4.35 -2.09
C THR A 61 -8.71 -4.78 -0.66
N LEU A 62 -9.98 -4.72 -0.24
CA LEU A 62 -10.38 -5.16 1.10
C LEU A 62 -10.00 -6.62 1.37
N ARG A 63 -10.33 -7.53 0.45
CA ARG A 63 -9.97 -8.95 0.58
C ARG A 63 -8.46 -9.16 0.63
N ALA A 64 -7.69 -8.39 -0.13
CA ALA A 64 -6.24 -8.50 -0.09
C ALA A 64 -5.68 -8.06 1.28
N LEU A 65 -6.14 -6.91 1.80
CA LEU A 65 -5.70 -6.36 3.09
C LEU A 65 -5.90 -7.33 4.25
N GLU A 66 -6.97 -8.13 4.24
CA GLU A 66 -7.23 -9.18 5.26
C GLU A 66 -6.15 -10.26 5.33
N THR A 67 -5.34 -10.41 4.27
CA THR A 67 -4.30 -11.46 4.15
C THR A 67 -2.88 -10.95 4.38
N LEU A 68 -2.72 -9.65 4.64
CA LEU A 68 -1.42 -8.97 4.76
C LEU A 68 -1.07 -8.70 6.21
N ASP A 69 0.22 -8.60 6.50
CA ASP A 69 0.73 -8.29 7.84
C ASP A 69 0.55 -6.80 8.19
N GLY A 70 0.31 -5.96 7.19
CA GLY A 70 0.11 -4.51 7.31
C GLY A 70 0.09 -3.82 5.96
N TRP A 71 -0.02 -2.49 5.95
CA TRP A 71 -0.01 -1.70 4.72
C TRP A 71 0.47 -0.26 4.95
N VAL A 72 0.98 0.35 3.87
CA VAL A 72 1.23 1.78 3.76
C VAL A 72 0.11 2.38 2.91
N LEU A 73 -0.63 3.31 3.48
CA LEU A 73 -1.70 4.05 2.80
C LEU A 73 -1.29 5.53 2.69
N GLY A 74 -1.23 6.03 1.46
CA GLY A 74 -1.09 7.45 1.18
C GLY A 74 -2.34 8.25 1.56
N PRO A 75 -2.30 9.58 1.45
CA PRO A 75 -3.47 10.41 1.65
C PRO A 75 -4.59 9.95 0.72
N HIS A 76 -5.81 9.84 1.22
CA HIS A 76 -6.98 9.54 0.40
C HIS A 76 -8.05 10.57 0.74
N ASP A 77 -8.69 11.14 -0.28
CA ASP A 77 -9.74 12.14 -0.05
C ASP A 77 -11.10 11.43 -0.03
N ASN A 78 -11.61 11.21 1.17
CA ASN A 78 -12.98 10.77 1.34
C ASN A 78 -13.88 11.99 1.12
N MET A 79 -14.35 12.20 -0.11
CA MET A 79 -15.54 13.04 -0.32
C MET A 79 -16.69 12.42 0.48
N SER A 80 -16.92 12.97 1.68
CA SER A 80 -18.10 12.73 2.51
C SER A 80 -19.37 13.23 1.83
#